data_AF-A0A1C5T416-F1
#
_entry.id   AF-A0A1C5T416-F1
#
_cell.length_a   1.000
_cell.length_b   1.000
_cell.length_c   1.000
_cell.angle_alpha   90.00
_cell.angle_beta   90.00
_cell.angle_gamma   90.00
#
_symmetry.space_group_name_H-M   'P 1'
#
loop_
_entity.id
_entity.type
_entity.pdbx_description
1 polymer ?
#
loop_
_entity_poly.entity_id
_entity_poly.type
_entity_poly.pdbx_seq_one_letter_code
_entity_poly.pdbx_strand_id
1 'polypeptide(L)'
;MKTLKKALVTGLVAVMMVVNLAGCGKFDAAAYVESCLDLLTKGETEQYMKMTGRSKEQAESDYESNIDAMMTEMDQFNLSDELSNSYRQLFKDVYAKAKYTVKDAEKMDDKDGYYVTVEIEQMTGLFNGIQEELMTEFTEWANSFDADTYPTEDEMYEQMYQMMYDLMSARLDSITYNDPQEVVVEVIGEDNVYSISDGSMTELDEALLDVATE
;
A
#
# COMPACT_ATOMS: atom_id res chain seq x y z
N MET A 1 -9.96 11.45 -7.61
CA MET A 1 -9.31 11.58 -6.28
C MET A 1 -9.77 10.56 -5.25
N LYS A 2 -11.05 10.48 -4.85
CA LYS A 2 -11.49 9.51 -3.83
C LYS A 2 -11.15 8.05 -4.18
N THR A 3 -11.35 7.67 -5.44
CA THR A 3 -10.99 6.33 -5.91
C THR A 3 -9.49 6.09 -5.95
N LEU A 4 -8.68 7.08 -6.36
CA LEU A 4 -7.21 6.97 -6.35
C LEU A 4 -6.67 6.81 -4.92
N LYS A 5 -7.21 7.59 -3.97
CA LYS A 5 -6.94 7.45 -2.55
C LYS A 5 -7.32 6.06 -2.05
N LYS A 6 -8.49 5.55 -2.44
CA LYS A 6 -8.92 4.17 -2.15
C LYS A 6 -7.99 3.11 -2.74
N ALA A 7 -7.57 3.26 -4.00
CA ALA A 7 -6.67 2.34 -4.68
C ALA A 7 -5.38 2.17 -3.87
N LEU A 8 -4.81 3.28 -3.40
CA LEU A 8 -3.63 3.27 -2.56
C LEU A 8 -3.83 2.66 -1.17
N VAL A 9 -5.05 2.55 -0.64
CA VAL A 9 -5.35 2.03 0.73
C VAL A 9 -5.97 0.63 0.68
N THR A 10 -6.07 0.05 -0.52
CA THR A 10 -6.46 -1.36 -0.71
C THR A 10 -5.19 -2.23 -0.78
N GLY A 11 -4.08 -1.74 -0.21
CA GLY A 11 -2.72 -2.14 -0.53
C GLY A 11 -2.11 -3.15 0.44
N LEU A 12 -2.82 -3.63 1.45
CA LEU A 12 -2.37 -4.73 2.31
C LEU A 12 -3.42 -5.86 2.29
N VAL A 13 -3.15 -6.90 1.48
CA VAL A 13 -3.96 -8.13 1.48
C VAL A 13 -3.49 -9.09 2.56
N ALA A 14 -4.42 -9.77 3.24
CA ALA A 14 -4.12 -10.75 4.28
C ALA A 14 -3.13 -11.82 3.80
N VAL A 15 -2.07 -12.01 4.59
CA VAL A 15 -1.02 -12.99 4.33
C VAL A 15 -1.06 -14.09 5.39
N MET A 16 -0.86 -15.33 4.96
CA MET A 16 -0.95 -16.52 5.82
C MET A 16 0.39 -17.28 5.85
N MET A 17 0.80 -17.69 7.04
CA MET A 17 1.98 -18.49 7.32
C MET A 17 1.61 -19.87 7.86
N VAL A 18 2.18 -20.94 7.28
CA VAL A 18 2.04 -22.30 7.80
C VAL A 18 3.25 -22.62 8.67
N VAL A 19 3.05 -22.85 9.97
CA VAL A 19 4.14 -23.19 10.89
C VAL A 19 4.32 -24.70 10.92
N ASN A 20 5.44 -25.20 10.38
CA ASN A 20 5.87 -26.58 10.59
C ASN A 20 6.62 -26.70 11.93
N LEU A 21 5.89 -26.97 13.01
CA LEU A 21 6.44 -27.19 14.37
C LEU A 21 7.26 -28.49 14.54
N ALA A 22 7.81 -29.06 13.46
CA ALA A 22 8.64 -30.27 13.51
C ALA A 22 10.00 -30.05 14.22
N GLY A 23 10.37 -28.79 14.51
CA GLY A 23 11.46 -28.42 15.40
C GLY A 23 10.95 -27.62 16.60
N CYS A 24 11.61 -27.73 17.76
CA CYS A 24 11.24 -27.09 19.02
C CYS A 24 11.28 -25.54 19.06
N GLY A 25 11.15 -24.85 17.93
CA GLY A 25 11.12 -23.38 17.84
C GLY A 25 9.74 -22.82 18.19
N LYS A 26 9.69 -21.72 18.94
CA LYS A 26 8.47 -20.93 19.12
C LYS A 26 8.22 -20.09 17.86
N PHE A 27 6.96 -19.90 17.49
CA PHE A 27 6.58 -18.94 16.45
C PHE A 27 6.96 -17.53 16.87
N ASP A 28 7.67 -16.81 16.00
CA ASP A 28 8.09 -15.42 16.21
C ASP A 28 7.12 -14.48 15.49
N ALA A 29 6.12 -14.00 16.21
CA ALA A 29 5.05 -13.18 15.65
C ALA A 29 5.54 -11.79 15.22
N ALA A 30 6.52 -11.22 15.92
CA ALA A 30 7.10 -9.92 15.56
C ALA A 30 7.86 -10.03 14.23
N ALA A 31 8.76 -11.01 14.11
CA ALA A 31 9.47 -11.26 12.86
C ALA A 31 8.53 -11.62 11.70
N TYR A 32 7.39 -12.27 12.00
CA TYR A 32 6.38 -12.58 10.99
C TYR A 32 5.73 -11.30 10.46
N VAL A 33 5.22 -10.43 11.33
CA VAL A 33 4.60 -9.16 10.94
C VAL A 33 5.59 -8.27 10.19
N GLU A 34 6.83 -8.18 10.66
CA GLU A 34 7.89 -7.43 9.97
C GLU A 34 8.10 -7.95 8.55
N SER A 35 8.22 -9.27 8.39
CA SER A 35 8.40 -9.89 7.07
C SER A 35 7.22 -9.68 6.11
N CYS A 36 6.00 -9.62 6.63
CA CYS A 36 4.81 -9.32 5.83
C CYS A 36 4.82 -7.87 5.39
N LEU A 37 5.13 -6.92 6.29
CA LEU A 37 5.24 -5.51 5.94
C LEU A 37 6.38 -5.28 4.93
N ASP A 38 7.56 -5.87 5.13
CA ASP A 38 8.70 -5.77 4.22
C ASP A 38 8.35 -6.31 2.83
N LEU A 39 7.66 -7.45 2.75
CA LEU A 39 7.16 -7.97 1.49
C LEU A 39 6.18 -7.01 0.83
N LEU A 40 5.09 -6.65 1.51
CA LEU A 40 3.97 -5.95 0.89
C LEU A 40 4.30 -4.50 0.55
N THR A 41 5.18 -3.86 1.33
CA THR A 41 5.58 -2.46 1.13
C THR A 41 6.84 -2.29 0.27
N LYS A 42 7.84 -3.17 0.44
CA LYS A 42 9.16 -3.02 -0.21
C LYS A 42 9.49 -4.12 -1.20
N GLY A 43 8.65 -5.14 -1.34
CA GLY A 43 8.91 -6.30 -2.19
C GLY A 43 10.03 -7.22 -1.65
N GLU A 44 10.36 -7.12 -0.36
CA GLU A 44 11.44 -7.89 0.25
C GLU A 44 10.98 -9.31 0.60
N THR A 45 11.51 -10.31 -0.12
CA THR A 45 11.00 -11.70 -0.06
C THR A 45 11.77 -12.60 0.90
N GLU A 46 13.01 -12.26 1.27
CA GLU A 46 13.93 -13.21 1.91
C GLU A 46 13.44 -13.69 3.29
N GLN A 47 13.13 -12.75 4.19
CA GLN A 47 12.65 -13.09 5.53
C GLN A 47 11.25 -13.70 5.46
N TYR A 48 10.41 -13.17 4.58
CA TYR A 48 9.07 -13.66 4.35
C TYR A 48 9.04 -15.14 3.94
N MET A 49 9.92 -15.56 3.03
CA MET A 49 10.07 -16.96 2.63
C MET A 49 10.54 -17.85 3.80
N LYS A 50 11.49 -17.38 4.63
CA LYS A 50 11.98 -18.13 5.79
C LYS A 50 10.89 -18.36 6.82
N MET A 51 10.06 -17.34 7.05
CA MET A 51 8.94 -17.42 7.98
C MET A 51 7.85 -18.33 7.39
N THR A 52 7.33 -18.02 6.21
CA THR A 52 6.13 -18.70 5.68
C THR A 52 6.38 -20.06 5.05
N GLY A 53 7.64 -20.38 4.70
CA GLY A 53 7.99 -21.55 3.91
C GLY A 53 7.60 -21.45 2.43
N ARG A 54 7.16 -20.27 1.96
CA ARG A 54 6.83 -20.02 0.55
C ARG A 54 8.07 -20.05 -0.33
N SER A 55 7.90 -20.47 -1.58
CA SER A 55 8.94 -20.34 -2.60
C SER A 55 9.13 -18.87 -2.98
N LYS A 56 10.23 -18.58 -3.67
CA LYS A 56 10.49 -17.23 -4.17
C LYS A 56 9.39 -16.76 -5.13
N GLU A 57 8.97 -17.65 -6.04
CA GLU A 57 7.91 -17.36 -7.01
C GLU A 57 6.57 -17.09 -6.32
N GLN A 58 6.27 -17.80 -5.22
CA GLN A 58 5.08 -17.55 -4.42
C GLN A 58 5.16 -16.18 -3.73
N ALA A 59 6.28 -15.87 -3.09
CA ALA A 59 6.48 -14.58 -2.42
C ALA A 59 6.41 -13.39 -3.40
N GLU A 60 7.05 -13.50 -4.57
CA GLU A 60 6.95 -12.49 -5.63
C GLU A 60 5.50 -12.36 -6.14
N SER A 61 4.79 -13.48 -6.29
CA SER A 61 3.37 -13.48 -6.67
C SER A 61 2.48 -12.82 -5.61
N ASP A 62 2.77 -13.00 -4.33
CA ASP A 62 2.01 -12.37 -3.24
C ASP A 62 2.19 -10.85 -3.28
N TYR A 63 3.42 -10.38 -3.48
CA TYR A 63 3.70 -8.96 -3.67
C TYR A 63 3.00 -8.40 -4.92
N GLU A 64 3.11 -9.04 -6.08
CA GLU A 64 2.46 -8.54 -7.30
C GLU A 64 0.93 -8.59 -7.21
N SER A 65 0.35 -9.60 -6.56
CA SER A 65 -1.11 -9.68 -6.35
C SER A 65 -1.62 -8.53 -5.50
N ASN A 66 -0.82 -8.10 -4.52
CA ASN A 66 -1.11 -6.94 -3.70
C ASN A 66 -1.11 -5.64 -4.53
N ILE A 67 -0.15 -5.48 -5.44
CA ILE A 67 -0.15 -4.36 -6.40
C ILE A 67 -1.34 -4.45 -7.37
N ASP A 68 -1.69 -5.65 -7.85
CA ASP A 68 -2.84 -5.87 -8.73
C ASP A 68 -4.17 -5.48 -8.06
N ALA A 69 -4.30 -5.75 -6.75
CA ALA A 69 -5.47 -5.33 -5.97
C ALA A 69 -5.62 -3.80 -5.97
N MET A 70 -4.52 -3.06 -5.79
CA MET A 70 -4.52 -1.60 -5.90
C MET A 70 -4.88 -1.13 -7.31
N MET A 71 -4.35 -1.78 -8.35
CA MET A 71 -4.62 -1.41 -9.74
C MET A 71 -6.06 -1.74 -10.19
N THR A 72 -6.70 -2.74 -9.59
CA THR A 72 -8.10 -3.09 -9.88
C THR A 72 -9.05 -1.91 -9.64
N GLU A 73 -8.77 -1.08 -8.62
CA GLU A 73 -9.54 0.15 -8.37
C GLU A 73 -9.32 1.22 -9.47
N MET A 74 -8.19 1.17 -10.20
CA MET A 74 -7.87 2.08 -11.30
C MET A 74 -8.51 1.66 -12.63
N ASP A 75 -8.86 0.38 -12.81
CA ASP A 75 -9.42 -0.16 -14.06
C ASP A 75 -10.68 0.58 -14.54
N GLN A 76 -11.47 1.12 -13.60
CA GLN A 76 -12.69 1.87 -13.91
C GLN A 76 -12.44 3.15 -14.72
N PHE A 77 -11.20 3.64 -14.76
CA PHE A 77 -10.84 4.86 -15.49
C PHE A 77 -10.42 4.60 -16.94
N ASN A 78 -10.27 3.33 -17.35
CA ASN A 78 -9.93 2.96 -18.72
C ASN A 78 -8.73 3.76 -19.28
N LEU A 79 -7.71 3.94 -18.43
CA LEU A 79 -6.47 4.64 -18.80
C LEU A 79 -5.71 3.85 -19.85
N SER A 80 -4.83 4.52 -20.60
CA SER A 80 -3.90 3.81 -21.48
C SER A 80 -3.02 2.82 -20.69
N ASP A 81 -2.57 1.75 -21.37
CA ASP A 81 -1.65 0.77 -20.77
C ASP A 81 -0.37 1.44 -20.24
N GLU A 82 0.11 2.49 -20.93
CA GLU A 82 1.30 3.26 -20.53
C GLU A 82 1.07 4.01 -19.21
N LEU A 83 -0.05 4.74 -19.09
CA LEU A 83 -0.38 5.47 -17.88
C LEU A 83 -0.74 4.53 -16.72
N SER A 84 -1.45 3.44 -16.99
CA SER A 84 -1.75 2.40 -16.00
C SER A 84 -0.47 1.77 -15.42
N ASN A 85 0.51 1.44 -16.27
CA ASN A 85 1.81 0.95 -15.81
C ASN A 85 2.59 2.00 -15.00
N SER A 86 2.45 3.29 -15.36
CA SER A 86 3.07 4.39 -14.62
C SER A 86 2.49 4.51 -13.21
N TYR A 87 1.17 4.39 -13.05
CA TYR A 87 0.51 4.31 -11.74
C TYR A 87 0.93 3.08 -10.93
N ARG A 88 1.05 1.91 -11.59
CA ARG A 88 1.54 0.69 -10.94
C ARG A 88 2.92 0.92 -10.31
N GLN A 89 3.83 1.56 -11.04
CA GLN A 89 5.16 1.88 -10.53
C GLN A 89 5.11 2.94 -9.42
N LEU A 90 4.30 3.98 -9.59
CA LEU A 90 4.11 5.02 -8.58
C LEU A 90 3.63 4.42 -7.24
N PHE A 91 2.70 3.47 -7.25
CA PHE A 91 2.23 2.81 -6.03
C PHE A 91 3.37 2.05 -5.33
N LYS A 92 4.20 1.33 -6.09
CA LYS A 92 5.41 0.67 -5.55
C LYS A 92 6.36 1.69 -4.93
N ASP A 93 6.60 2.81 -5.61
CA ASP A 93 7.53 3.84 -5.15
C ASP A 93 7.04 4.59 -3.89
N VAL A 94 5.71 4.78 -3.76
CA VAL A 94 5.10 5.33 -2.53
C VAL A 94 5.30 4.35 -1.38
N TYR A 95 4.93 3.08 -1.54
CA TYR A 95 5.02 2.10 -0.46
C TYR A 95 6.44 1.76 -0.05
N ALA A 96 7.41 1.84 -0.96
CA ALA A 96 8.83 1.68 -0.65
C ALA A 96 9.37 2.75 0.33
N LYS A 97 8.65 3.87 0.49
CA LYS A 97 8.97 4.94 1.44
C LYS A 97 8.29 4.77 2.81
N ALA A 98 7.54 3.69 3.00
CA ALA A 98 6.94 3.35 4.29
C ALA A 98 8.00 3.27 5.41
N LYS A 99 7.66 3.82 6.57
CA LYS A 99 8.50 3.81 7.75
C LYS A 99 7.76 3.19 8.92
N TYR A 100 8.30 2.09 9.41
CA TYR A 100 7.78 1.39 10.55
C TYR A 100 8.89 0.67 11.31
N THR A 101 8.64 0.39 12.57
CA THR A 101 9.45 -0.49 13.41
C THR A 101 8.53 -1.45 14.14
N VAL A 102 8.68 -2.75 13.89
CA VAL A 102 7.99 -3.78 14.67
C VAL A 102 8.69 -3.92 16.02
N LYS A 103 7.93 -3.86 17.11
CA LYS A 103 8.43 -3.90 18.49
C LYS A 103 8.23 -5.30 19.07
N ASP A 104 7.47 -5.39 20.17
CA ASP A 104 7.26 -6.62 20.92
C ASP A 104 5.99 -7.35 20.46
N ALA A 105 5.96 -8.65 20.75
CA ALA A 105 4.80 -9.51 20.56
C ALA A 105 4.36 -10.11 21.90
N GLU A 106 3.08 -9.94 22.23
CA GLU A 106 2.44 -10.49 23.42
C GLU A 106 1.47 -11.60 23.03
N LYS A 107 1.47 -12.71 23.77
CA LYS A 107 0.54 -13.81 23.49
C LYS A 107 -0.87 -13.42 23.94
N MET A 108 -1.88 -13.70 23.12
CA MET A 108 -3.28 -13.56 23.49
C MET A 108 -3.67 -14.54 24.61
N ASP A 109 -4.43 -14.07 25.59
CA ASP A 109 -4.89 -14.89 26.72
C ASP A 109 -6.13 -15.74 26.37
N ASP A 110 -6.94 -15.30 25.41
CA ASP A 110 -8.27 -15.82 25.10
C ASP A 110 -8.31 -16.79 23.91
N LYS A 111 -7.32 -16.72 23.02
CA LYS A 111 -7.20 -17.54 21.81
C LYS A 111 -5.73 -17.81 21.48
N ASP A 112 -5.47 -18.74 20.55
CA ASP A 112 -4.11 -18.88 20.04
C ASP A 112 -3.83 -17.73 19.06
N GLY A 113 -2.82 -16.93 19.38
CA GLY A 113 -2.52 -15.70 18.65
C GLY A 113 -1.63 -14.76 19.44
N TYR A 114 -1.27 -13.65 18.81
CA TYR A 114 -0.35 -12.65 19.33
C TYR A 114 -0.84 -11.25 19.00
N TYR A 115 -0.66 -10.33 19.94
CA TYR A 115 -0.68 -8.89 19.69
C TYR A 115 0.74 -8.44 19.38
N VAL A 116 0.96 -7.81 18.23
CA VAL A 116 2.26 -7.30 17.81
C VAL A 116 2.19 -5.78 17.71
N THR A 117 3.02 -5.07 18.45
CA THR A 117 3.06 -3.61 18.39
C THR A 117 3.95 -3.16 17.24
N VAL A 118 3.42 -2.30 16.38
CA VAL A 118 4.15 -1.68 15.27
C VAL A 118 4.12 -0.17 15.44
N GLU A 119 5.29 0.45 15.50
CA GLU A 119 5.44 1.90 15.49
C GLU A 119 5.53 2.37 14.04
N ILE A 120 4.65 3.27 13.60
CA ILE A 120 4.54 3.75 12.22
C ILE A 120 4.68 5.26 12.17
N GLU A 121 5.52 5.75 11.27
CA GLU A 121 5.56 7.15 10.84
C GLU A 121 4.66 7.29 9.60
N GLN A 122 3.44 7.79 9.75
CA GLN A 122 2.48 7.91 8.65
C GLN A 122 3.01 8.86 7.57
N MET A 123 3.02 8.41 6.32
CA MET A 123 3.38 9.24 5.16
C MET A 123 2.30 10.29 4.92
N THR A 124 2.73 11.54 4.78
CA THR A 124 1.87 12.70 4.49
C THR A 124 2.47 13.53 3.35
N GLY A 125 1.77 14.57 2.91
CA GLY A 125 2.28 15.51 1.91
C GLY A 125 2.01 15.10 0.46
N LEU A 126 1.88 13.80 0.17
CA LEU A 126 1.60 13.31 -1.20
C LEU A 126 0.37 13.98 -1.81
N PHE A 127 -0.72 14.08 -1.04
CA PHE A 127 -2.00 14.63 -1.50
C PHE A 127 -2.27 16.09 -1.10
N ASN A 128 -1.39 16.72 -0.32
CA ASN A 128 -1.64 18.07 0.22
C ASN A 128 -1.83 19.08 -0.91
N GLY A 129 -2.97 19.74 -0.98
CA GLY A 129 -3.29 20.73 -2.03
C GLY A 129 -3.35 20.18 -3.45
N ILE A 130 -3.25 18.86 -3.67
CA ILE A 130 -3.13 18.28 -5.02
C ILE A 130 -4.37 18.56 -5.87
N GLN A 131 -5.55 18.66 -5.24
CA GLN A 131 -6.79 18.96 -5.93
C GLN A 131 -6.76 20.34 -6.57
N GLU A 132 -6.37 21.35 -5.80
CA GLU A 132 -6.36 22.75 -6.25
C GLU A 132 -5.32 22.94 -7.36
N GLU A 133 -4.14 22.36 -7.19
CA GLU A 133 -3.07 22.39 -8.20
C GLU A 133 -3.51 21.68 -9.48
N LEU A 134 -4.02 20.46 -9.39
CA LEU A 134 -4.53 19.73 -10.55
C LEU A 134 -5.64 20.50 -11.28
N MET A 135 -6.62 21.04 -10.56
CA MET A 135 -7.71 21.79 -11.18
C MET A 135 -7.21 23.06 -11.87
N THR A 136 -6.20 23.72 -11.30
CA THR A 136 -5.57 24.90 -11.89
C THR A 136 -4.84 24.53 -13.19
N GLU A 137 -3.94 23.55 -13.14
CA GLU A 137 -3.17 23.09 -14.30
C GLU A 137 -4.08 22.55 -15.43
N PHE A 138 -5.09 21.77 -15.07
CA PHE A 138 -6.05 21.23 -16.02
C PHE A 138 -6.86 22.33 -16.70
N THR A 139 -7.28 23.35 -15.95
CA THR A 139 -8.02 24.50 -16.51
C THR A 139 -7.13 25.32 -17.45
N GLU A 140 -5.86 25.55 -17.09
CA GLU A 140 -4.90 26.24 -17.96
C GLU A 140 -4.66 25.47 -19.26
N TRP A 141 -4.48 24.15 -19.16
CA TRP A 141 -4.34 23.28 -20.32
C TRP A 141 -5.59 23.30 -21.20
N ALA A 142 -6.79 23.15 -20.64
CA ALA A 142 -8.04 23.17 -21.40
C ALA A 142 -8.27 24.52 -22.12
N ASN A 143 -7.90 25.63 -21.48
CA ASN A 143 -8.01 26.97 -22.06
C ASN A 143 -6.95 27.27 -23.14
N SER A 144 -5.97 26.39 -23.33
CA SER A 144 -4.95 26.55 -24.38
C SER A 144 -5.43 26.17 -25.78
N PHE A 145 -6.61 25.53 -25.89
CA PHE A 145 -7.19 25.08 -27.15
C PHE A 145 -8.23 26.05 -27.70
N ASP A 146 -8.23 26.22 -29.02
CA ASP A 146 -9.35 26.84 -29.73
C ASP A 146 -10.53 25.86 -29.86
N ALA A 147 -11.73 26.37 -30.13
CA ALA A 147 -12.96 25.58 -30.22
C ALA A 147 -12.89 24.42 -31.24
N ASP A 148 -12.16 24.60 -32.34
CA ASP A 148 -12.02 23.59 -33.41
C ASP A 148 -10.93 22.54 -33.11
N THR A 149 -10.11 22.77 -32.08
CA THR A 149 -9.03 21.88 -31.61
C THR A 149 -9.28 21.35 -30.21
N TYR A 150 -10.46 21.61 -29.66
CA TYR A 150 -10.78 21.25 -28.28
C TYR A 150 -10.73 19.72 -28.11
N PRO A 151 -10.03 19.21 -27.07
CA PRO A 151 -9.88 17.77 -26.87
C PRO A 151 -11.22 17.06 -26.68
N THR A 152 -11.26 15.79 -27.07
CA THR A 152 -12.38 14.89 -26.76
C THR A 152 -12.48 14.63 -25.26
N GLU A 153 -13.62 14.13 -24.80
CA GLU A 153 -13.78 13.76 -23.38
C GLU A 153 -12.74 12.72 -22.94
N ASP A 154 -12.47 11.70 -23.76
CA ASP A 154 -11.47 10.67 -23.46
C ASP A 154 -10.06 11.26 -23.34
N GLU A 155 -9.67 12.18 -24.23
CA GLU A 155 -8.37 12.87 -24.15
C GLU A 155 -8.27 13.77 -22.91
N MET A 156 -9.36 14.42 -22.53
CA MET A 156 -9.43 15.21 -21.28
C MET A 156 -9.28 14.31 -20.05
N TYR A 157 -9.95 13.15 -20.02
CA TYR A 157 -9.84 12.21 -18.91
C TYR A 157 -8.43 11.65 -18.78
N GLU A 158 -7.83 11.18 -19.87
CA GLU A 158 -6.44 10.69 -19.88
C GLU A 158 -5.48 11.77 -19.39
N GLN A 159 -5.61 13.00 -19.90
CA GLN A 159 -4.75 14.12 -19.51
C GLN A 159 -4.88 14.48 -18.03
N MET A 160 -6.10 14.46 -17.47
CA MET A 160 -6.30 14.74 -16.05
C MET A 160 -5.59 13.71 -15.17
N TYR A 161 -5.59 12.44 -15.55
CA TYR A 161 -4.85 11.40 -14.83
C TYR A 161 -3.34 11.47 -15.08
N GLN A 162 -2.89 11.85 -16.28
CA GLN A 162 -1.48 12.12 -16.53
C GLN A 162 -0.96 13.25 -15.62
N MET A 163 -1.67 14.36 -15.53
CA MET A 163 -1.29 15.48 -14.65
C MET A 163 -1.29 15.06 -13.17
N MET A 164 -2.27 14.27 -12.75
CA MET A 164 -2.31 13.73 -11.38
C MET A 164 -1.08 12.84 -11.10
N TYR A 165 -0.72 11.96 -12.04
CA TYR A 165 0.48 11.14 -11.95
C TYR A 165 1.74 12.00 -11.84
N ASP A 166 1.88 13.03 -12.68
CA ASP A 166 3.04 13.92 -12.71
C ASP A 166 3.19 14.66 -11.37
N LEU A 167 2.08 15.21 -10.84
CA LEU A 167 2.06 15.88 -9.53
C LEU A 167 2.46 14.95 -8.39
N MET A 168 1.90 13.74 -8.33
CA MET A 168 2.27 12.76 -7.30
C MET A 168 3.72 12.32 -7.42
N SER A 169 4.19 12.06 -8.64
CA SER A 169 5.55 11.64 -8.91
C SER A 169 6.56 12.71 -8.50
N ALA A 170 6.28 13.98 -8.80
CA ALA A 170 7.11 15.10 -8.37
C ALA A 170 7.19 15.25 -6.83
N ARG A 171 6.17 14.77 -6.12
CA ARG A 171 6.08 14.86 -4.65
C ARG A 171 6.70 13.68 -3.91
N LEU A 172 7.04 12.58 -4.59
CA LEU A 172 7.63 11.37 -3.98
C LEU A 172 8.84 11.68 -3.09
N ASP A 173 9.73 12.56 -3.53
CA ASP A 173 10.94 12.92 -2.77
C ASP A 173 10.71 13.97 -1.69
N SER A 174 9.51 14.55 -1.64
CA SER A 174 9.08 15.52 -0.63
C SER A 174 8.05 14.97 0.35
N ILE A 175 7.80 13.65 0.33
CA ILE A 175 6.92 13.00 1.32
C ILE A 175 7.40 13.33 2.73
N THR A 176 6.46 13.79 3.55
CA THR A 176 6.67 14.09 4.96
C THR A 176 6.11 12.97 5.82
N TYR A 177 6.44 13.00 7.11
CA TYR A 177 6.04 11.97 8.06
C TYR A 177 5.48 12.63 9.30
N ASN A 178 4.37 12.09 9.83
CA ASN A 178 3.86 12.47 11.14
C ASN A 178 4.75 11.91 12.26
N ASP A 179 4.54 12.39 13.48
CA ASP A 179 5.14 11.78 14.66
C ASP A 179 4.76 10.28 14.74
N PRO A 180 5.65 9.40 15.24
CA PRO A 180 5.37 7.98 15.34
C PRO A 180 4.09 7.67 16.15
N GLN A 181 3.28 6.74 15.64
CA GLN A 181 2.10 6.19 16.32
C GLN A 181 2.21 4.67 16.45
N GLU A 182 1.61 4.10 17.50
CA GLU A 182 1.57 2.66 17.70
C GLU A 182 0.27 2.08 17.13
N VAL A 183 0.41 1.02 16.34
CA VAL A 183 -0.69 0.16 15.86
C VAL A 183 -0.49 -1.23 16.46
N VAL A 184 -1.56 -1.81 17.00
CA VAL A 184 -1.54 -3.16 17.56
C VAL A 184 -2.10 -4.15 16.54
N VAL A 185 -1.23 -5.00 16.02
CA VAL A 185 -1.55 -5.98 14.99
C VAL A 185 -1.96 -7.31 15.63
N GLU A 186 -3.15 -7.79 15.29
CA GLU A 186 -3.62 -9.12 15.69
C GLU A 186 -3.11 -10.17 14.72
N VAL A 187 -2.32 -11.12 15.24
CA VAL A 187 -1.92 -12.34 14.55
C VAL A 187 -2.71 -13.51 15.11
N ILE A 188 -3.60 -14.10 14.32
CA ILE A 188 -4.52 -15.15 14.75
C ILE A 188 -3.96 -16.51 14.34
N GLY A 189 -3.93 -17.45 15.28
CA GLY A 189 -3.50 -18.84 15.06
C GLY A 189 -4.69 -19.80 14.96
N GLU A 190 -4.78 -20.53 13.84
CA GLU A 190 -5.74 -21.62 13.63
C GLU A 190 -5.04 -22.83 12.99
N ASP A 191 -5.16 -24.02 13.61
CA ASP A 191 -4.56 -25.27 13.10
C ASP A 191 -3.06 -25.19 12.75
N ASN A 192 -2.28 -24.40 13.51
CA ASN A 192 -0.86 -24.08 13.28
C ASN A 192 -0.58 -23.19 12.05
N VAL A 193 -1.61 -22.53 11.54
CA VAL A 193 -1.52 -21.46 10.54
C VAL A 193 -1.71 -20.14 11.26
N TYR A 194 -0.79 -19.20 11.06
CA TYR A 194 -0.91 -17.85 11.61
C TYR A 194 -1.15 -16.85 10.48
N SER A 195 -2.05 -15.91 10.69
CA SER A 195 -2.35 -14.84 9.75
C SER A 195 -2.52 -13.51 10.47
N ILE A 196 -2.18 -12.42 9.78
CA ILE A 196 -2.58 -11.10 10.25
C ILE A 196 -4.09 -10.96 10.01
N SER A 197 -4.83 -10.46 10.99
CA SER A 197 -6.27 -10.26 10.85
C SER A 197 -6.59 -9.22 9.76
N ASP A 198 -7.71 -9.39 9.05
CA ASP A 198 -8.15 -8.42 8.03
C ASP A 198 -8.33 -7.00 8.61
N GLY A 199 -8.78 -6.91 9.87
CA GLY A 199 -8.92 -5.65 10.59
C GLY A 199 -7.56 -4.98 10.79
N SER A 200 -6.56 -5.71 11.26
CA SER A 200 -5.20 -5.17 11.44
C SER A 200 -4.52 -4.83 10.12
N MET A 201 -4.79 -5.55 9.02
CA MET A 201 -4.28 -5.16 7.69
C MET A 201 -4.86 -3.80 7.26
N THR A 202 -6.15 -3.58 7.49
CA THR A 202 -6.81 -2.30 7.20
C THR A 202 -6.23 -1.16 8.06
N GLU A 203 -6.03 -1.40 9.36
CA GLU A 203 -5.43 -0.41 10.26
C GLU A 203 -3.98 -0.08 9.89
N LEU A 204 -3.20 -1.07 9.47
CA LEU A 204 -1.84 -0.85 8.96
C LEU A 204 -1.85 0.00 7.69
N ASP A 205 -2.75 -0.27 6.75
CA ASP A 205 -2.88 0.50 5.50
C ASP A 205 -3.18 1.97 5.78
N GLU A 206 -4.16 2.24 6.65
CA GLU A 206 -4.54 3.59 7.06
C GLU A 206 -3.42 4.30 7.85
N ALA A 207 -2.65 3.57 8.66
CA ALA A 207 -1.55 4.12 9.43
C ALA A 207 -0.31 4.43 8.58
N LEU A 208 -0.09 3.72 7.47
CA LEU A 208 1.07 3.90 6.60
C LEU A 208 0.98 5.14 5.73
N LEU A 209 -0.20 5.44 5.19
CA LEU A 209 -0.39 6.54 4.24
C LEU A 209 -1.64 7.36 4.59
N ASP A 210 -1.44 8.67 4.76
CA ASP A 210 -2.55 9.60 4.91
C ASP A 210 -3.30 9.78 3.59
N VAL A 211 -4.51 9.25 3.55
CA VAL A 211 -5.46 9.39 2.45
C VAL A 211 -6.72 10.13 2.84
N ALA A 212 -6.74 10.78 4.02
CA ALA A 212 -7.92 11.46 4.51
C ALA A 212 -8.47 12.44 3.46
N THR A 213 -9.79 12.41 3.30
CA THR A 213 -10.50 13.25 2.34
C THR A 213 -10.67 14.65 2.92
N GLU A 214 -9.84 15.60 2.50
CA GLU A 214 -10.35 16.96 2.30
C GLU A 214 -11.40 16.96 1.16
#